data_AF-A0A8T7BTH1-F1
#
_entry.id   AF-A0A8T7BTH1-F1
#
_cell.length_a   1.000
_cell.length_b   1.000
_cell.length_c   1.000
_cell.angle_alpha   90.00
_cell.angle_beta   90.00
_cell.angle_gamma   90.00
#
_symmetry.space_group_name_H-M   'P 1'
#
loop_
_entity.id
_entity.type
_entity.pdbx_description
1 polymer ?
#
loop_
_entity_poly.entity_id
_entity_poly.type
_entity_poly.pdbx_seq_one_letter_code
_entity_poly.pdbx_strand_id
1 'polypeptide(L)'
;NRPANSELIDNLSNDQRLVAYKKNIESLIGLARQHGGIEVVLSTYAFRKEKYKSGVIERDEAILAAIENQIGKMNEIVRQIAEDHRLVLVDTAIALAPYLDDYLVDDCHFNDQGQQARAALVFDHIERDLPKQSVN
;
A
#
# COMPACT_ATOMS: atom_id res chain seq x y z
N ASN A 1 25.14 8.29 13.54
CA ASN A 1 25.09 8.46 12.07
C ASN A 1 23.65 8.45 11.60
N ARG A 2 22.93 9.57 11.75
CA ARG A 2 21.66 9.76 11.04
C ARG A 2 21.99 10.28 9.64
N PRO A 3 21.37 9.74 8.57
CA PRO A 3 21.55 10.26 7.22
C PRO A 3 21.10 11.72 7.17
N ALA A 4 21.72 12.52 6.30
CA ALA A 4 21.29 13.90 6.09
C ALA A 4 19.91 13.93 5.38
N ASN A 5 19.12 14.98 5.61
CA ASN A 5 17.80 15.12 4.96
C ASN A 5 17.90 15.05 3.42
N SER A 6 18.96 15.61 2.84
CA SER A 6 19.21 15.51 1.39
C SER A 6 19.42 14.06 0.94
N GLU A 7 20.17 13.27 1.69
CA GLU A 7 20.39 11.84 1.39
C GLU A 7 19.08 11.04 1.53
N LEU A 8 18.22 11.39 2.49
CA LEU A 8 16.90 10.79 2.62
C LEU A 8 16.01 11.09 1.41
N ILE A 9 15.97 12.35 0.98
CA ILE A 9 15.18 12.80 -0.18
C ILE A 9 15.70 12.14 -1.48
N ASP A 10 17.01 12.08 -1.66
CA ASP A 10 17.63 11.42 -2.83
C ASP A 10 17.28 9.92 -2.85
N ASN A 11 17.31 9.27 -1.69
CA ASN A 11 16.92 7.87 -1.57
C ASN A 11 15.43 7.63 -1.86
N LEU A 12 14.55 8.52 -1.40
CA LEU A 12 13.11 8.47 -1.64
C LEU A 12 12.76 8.76 -3.10
N SER A 13 13.57 9.57 -3.77
CA SER A 13 13.38 9.94 -5.18
C SER A 13 14.01 8.95 -6.16
N ASN A 14 14.70 7.92 -5.66
CA ASN A 14 15.36 6.93 -6.49
C ASN A 14 14.37 5.91 -7.06
N ASP A 15 13.91 6.16 -8.29
CA ASP A 15 12.95 5.31 -9.01
C ASP A 15 13.46 3.87 -9.27
N GLN A 16 14.76 3.60 -9.17
CA GLN A 16 15.28 2.22 -9.25
C GLN A 16 14.67 1.32 -8.15
N ARG A 17 14.33 1.91 -6.99
CA ARG A 17 13.62 1.22 -5.91
C ARG A 17 12.21 0.81 -6.33
N LEU A 18 11.54 1.59 -7.18
CA LEU A 18 10.21 1.27 -7.71
C LEU A 18 10.26 0.11 -8.70
N VAL A 19 11.32 0.00 -9.49
CA VAL A 19 11.55 -1.17 -10.36
C VAL A 19 11.67 -2.45 -9.53
N ALA A 20 12.45 -2.41 -8.45
CA ALA A 20 12.57 -3.54 -7.53
C ALA A 20 11.24 -3.84 -6.83
N TYR A 21 10.51 -2.81 -6.38
CA TYR A 21 9.19 -2.95 -5.77
C TYR A 21 8.19 -3.67 -6.68
N LYS A 22 8.07 -3.23 -7.96
CA LYS A 22 7.23 -3.88 -8.97
C LYS A 22 7.60 -5.35 -9.14
N LYS A 23 8.89 -5.63 -9.41
CA LYS A 23 9.39 -7.00 -9.60
C LYS A 23 9.11 -7.91 -8.41
N ASN A 24 9.20 -7.38 -7.19
CA ASN A 24 8.95 -8.14 -5.97
C ASN A 24 7.48 -8.55 -5.86
N ILE A 25 6.54 -7.63 -6.15
CA ILE A 25 5.10 -7.94 -6.14
C ILE A 25 4.78 -8.97 -7.23
N GLU A 26 5.27 -8.78 -8.46
CA GLU A 26 5.08 -9.71 -9.57
C GLU A 26 5.62 -11.11 -9.24
N SER A 27 6.77 -11.18 -8.56
CA SER A 27 7.36 -12.44 -8.11
C SER A 27 6.50 -13.15 -7.07
N LEU A 28 5.94 -12.41 -6.10
CA LEU A 28 5.02 -12.96 -5.09
C LEU A 28 3.73 -13.50 -5.73
N ILE A 29 3.17 -12.79 -6.70
CA ILE A 29 2.02 -13.26 -7.49
C ILE A 29 2.38 -14.55 -8.23
N GLY A 30 3.55 -14.59 -8.86
CA GLY A 30 4.06 -15.77 -9.55
C GLY A 30 4.14 -16.99 -8.63
N LEU A 31 4.72 -16.82 -7.43
CA LEU A 31 4.80 -17.86 -6.42
C LEU A 31 3.41 -18.35 -5.97
N ALA A 32 2.49 -17.44 -5.65
CA ALA A 32 1.13 -17.80 -5.25
C ALA A 32 0.41 -18.63 -6.33
N ARG A 33 0.54 -18.23 -7.60
CA ARG A 33 -0.06 -18.93 -8.75
C ARG A 33 0.54 -20.33 -8.97
N GLN A 34 1.83 -20.51 -8.72
CA GLN A 34 2.50 -21.81 -8.89
C GLN A 34 1.98 -22.88 -7.92
N HIS A 35 1.55 -22.49 -6.72
CA HIS A 35 1.04 -23.44 -5.73
C HIS A 35 -0.38 -23.94 -6.04
N GLY A 36 -1.12 -23.26 -6.92
CA GLY A 36 -2.50 -23.61 -7.27
C GLY A 36 -3.49 -23.36 -6.12
N GLY A 37 -4.58 -22.65 -6.39
CA GLY A 37 -5.65 -22.43 -5.40
C GLY A 37 -5.42 -21.31 -4.39
N ILE A 38 -4.38 -20.47 -4.56
CA ILE A 38 -4.20 -19.23 -3.81
C ILE A 38 -4.71 -18.06 -4.66
N GLU A 39 -5.82 -17.47 -4.25
CA GLU A 39 -6.28 -16.21 -4.81
C GLU A 39 -5.45 -15.05 -4.26
N VAL A 40 -5.02 -14.15 -5.15
CA VAL A 40 -4.24 -12.97 -4.77
C VAL A 40 -5.10 -11.73 -4.91
N VAL A 41 -5.23 -11.01 -3.81
CA VAL A 41 -5.87 -9.69 -3.75
C VAL A 41 -4.78 -8.67 -3.45
N LEU A 42 -4.72 -7.60 -4.22
CA LEU A 42 -3.80 -6.49 -3.98
C LEU A 42 -4.51 -5.35 -3.25
N SER A 43 -3.78 -4.66 -2.38
CA SER A 43 -4.27 -3.48 -1.67
C SER A 43 -3.29 -2.34 -1.87
N THR A 44 -3.81 -1.15 -2.18
CA THR A 44 -2.99 0.07 -2.11
C THR A 44 -2.65 0.40 -0.66
N TYR A 45 -1.71 1.33 -0.47
CA TYR A 45 -1.21 1.79 0.81
C TYR A 45 -1.88 3.11 1.20
N ALA A 46 -2.65 3.11 2.28
CA ALA A 46 -3.21 4.30 2.87
C ALA A 46 -2.14 5.08 3.66
N PHE A 47 -2.04 6.39 3.43
CA PHE A 47 -1.02 7.23 4.03
C PHE A 47 -1.54 8.65 4.28
N ARG A 48 -1.09 9.28 5.37
CA ARG A 48 -1.44 10.65 5.75
C ARG A 48 -0.22 11.38 6.34
N LYS A 49 0.44 12.23 5.56
CA LYS A 49 1.67 12.92 5.98
C LYS A 49 1.48 13.83 7.19
N GLU A 50 0.28 14.38 7.39
CA GLU A 50 -0.05 15.23 8.52
C GLU A 50 0.17 14.47 9.84
N LYS A 51 -0.03 13.16 9.82
CA LYS A 51 0.13 12.26 10.97
C LYS A 51 1.52 11.65 11.11
N TYR A 52 2.48 12.07 10.28
CA TYR A 52 3.84 11.55 10.30
C TYR A 52 4.47 11.64 11.68
N LYS A 53 4.90 10.48 12.18
CA LYS A 53 5.55 10.35 13.48
C LYS A 53 6.71 9.37 13.39
N SER A 54 7.93 9.90 13.29
CA SER A 54 9.16 9.11 13.34
C SER A 54 10.00 9.46 14.57
N GLY A 55 10.53 8.43 15.24
CA GLY A 55 11.52 8.60 16.31
C GLY A 55 12.96 8.78 15.78
N VAL A 56 13.16 8.65 14.46
CA VAL A 56 14.49 8.58 13.84
C VAL A 56 14.71 9.71 12.84
N ILE A 57 13.68 10.05 12.06
CA ILE A 57 13.71 11.10 11.03
C ILE A 57 12.91 12.29 11.56
N GLU A 58 13.52 13.47 11.50
CA GLU A 58 12.84 14.69 11.92
C GLU A 58 11.71 15.05 10.95
N ARG A 59 10.67 15.67 11.48
CA ARG A 59 9.57 16.16 10.66
C ARG A 59 10.06 17.33 9.81
N ASP A 60 10.18 17.10 8.52
CA ASP A 60 10.62 18.06 7.51
C ASP A 60 9.70 17.99 6.31
N GLU A 61 9.13 19.11 5.88
CA GLU A 61 8.11 19.15 4.83
C GLU A 61 8.62 18.64 3.47
N ALA A 62 9.91 18.80 3.16
CA ALA A 62 10.48 18.27 1.93
C ALA A 62 10.60 16.74 2.00
N ILE A 63 10.95 16.18 3.15
CA ILE A 63 10.92 14.74 3.38
C ILE A 63 9.48 14.21 3.28
N LEU A 64 8.52 14.86 3.93
CA LEU A 64 7.12 14.44 3.89
C LEU A 64 6.55 14.43 2.47
N ALA A 65 6.84 15.46 1.68
CA ALA A 65 6.46 15.52 0.28
C ALA A 65 7.13 14.41 -0.55
N ALA A 66 8.40 14.09 -0.28
CA ALA A 66 9.10 13.01 -0.94
C ALA A 66 8.50 11.63 -0.59
N ILE A 67 8.14 11.39 0.67
CA ILE A 67 7.47 10.16 1.11
C ILE A 67 6.09 10.04 0.45
N GLU A 68 5.27 11.11 0.51
CA GLU A 68 3.93 11.13 -0.09
C GLU A 68 3.98 10.82 -1.58
N ASN A 69 4.91 11.46 -2.32
CA ASN A 69 5.12 11.20 -3.73
C ASN A 69 5.54 9.74 -4.00
N GLN A 70 6.46 9.20 -3.19
CA GLN A 70 6.92 7.82 -3.36
C GLN A 70 5.80 6.81 -3.11
N ILE A 71 4.98 7.02 -2.07
CA ILE A 71 3.82 6.19 -1.78
C ILE A 71 2.78 6.29 -2.91
N GLY A 72 2.56 7.50 -3.45
CA GLY A 72 1.72 7.70 -4.64
C GLY A 72 2.17 6.84 -5.82
N LYS A 73 3.46 6.88 -6.17
CA LYS A 73 4.04 6.04 -7.23
C LYS A 73 3.91 4.54 -6.94
N MET A 74 4.13 4.11 -5.69
CA MET A 74 3.95 2.72 -5.28
C MET A 74 2.49 2.27 -5.44
N ASN A 75 1.52 3.13 -5.12
CA ASN A 75 0.11 2.85 -5.30
C ASN A 75 -0.27 2.73 -6.78
N GLU A 76 0.24 3.60 -7.66
CA GLU A 76 0.04 3.45 -9.10
C GLU A 76 0.60 2.12 -9.63
N ILE A 77 1.77 1.69 -9.15
CA ILE A 77 2.33 0.38 -9.51
C ILE A 77 1.40 -0.75 -9.08
N VAL A 78 0.86 -0.69 -7.84
CA VAL A 78 -0.08 -1.71 -7.36
C VAL A 78 -1.35 -1.76 -8.22
N ARG A 79 -1.90 -0.60 -8.60
CA ARG A 79 -3.05 -0.52 -9.51
C ARG A 79 -2.75 -1.14 -10.87
N GLN A 80 -1.62 -0.76 -11.47
CA GLN A 80 -1.22 -1.29 -12.77
C GLN A 80 -1.01 -2.80 -12.73
N ILE A 81 -0.34 -3.33 -11.70
CA ILE A 81 -0.14 -4.78 -11.56
C ILE A 81 -1.48 -5.49 -11.41
N ALA A 82 -2.41 -4.94 -10.62
CA ALA A 82 -3.73 -5.53 -10.47
C ALA A 82 -4.47 -5.61 -11.81
N GLU A 83 -4.40 -4.56 -12.63
CA GLU A 83 -4.95 -4.56 -13.99
C GLU A 83 -4.25 -5.58 -14.90
N ASP A 84 -2.91 -5.51 -15.01
CA ASP A 84 -2.08 -6.36 -15.88
C ASP A 84 -2.31 -7.86 -15.59
N HIS A 85 -2.46 -8.19 -14.31
CA HIS A 85 -2.65 -9.57 -13.85
C HIS A 85 -4.12 -9.96 -13.65
N ARG A 86 -5.07 -9.05 -13.89
CA ARG A 86 -6.52 -9.22 -13.63
C ARG A 86 -6.82 -9.69 -12.20
N LEU A 87 -6.15 -9.08 -11.22
CA LEU A 87 -6.35 -9.36 -9.81
C LEU A 87 -7.40 -8.42 -9.22
N VAL A 88 -8.03 -8.86 -8.13
CA VAL A 88 -8.88 -7.97 -7.34
C VAL A 88 -8.01 -6.92 -6.67
N LEU A 89 -8.40 -5.65 -6.83
CA LEU A 89 -7.77 -4.50 -6.19
C LEU A 89 -8.67 -3.94 -5.10
N VAL A 90 -8.15 -3.86 -3.89
CA VAL A 90 -8.74 -3.13 -2.76
C VAL A 90 -8.01 -1.79 -2.64
N ASP A 91 -8.55 -0.74 -3.25
CA ASP A 91 -7.91 0.58 -3.24
C ASP A 91 -8.15 1.32 -1.91
N THR A 92 -7.52 0.84 -0.83
CA THR A 92 -7.65 1.42 0.51
C THR A 92 -7.22 2.87 0.57
N ALA A 93 -6.22 3.26 -0.24
CA ALA A 93 -5.74 4.64 -0.31
C ALA A 93 -6.84 5.61 -0.74
N ILE A 94 -7.71 5.21 -1.67
CA ILE A 94 -8.86 6.02 -2.11
C ILE A 94 -10.06 5.82 -1.17
N ALA A 95 -10.42 4.56 -0.91
CA ALA A 95 -11.65 4.23 -0.19
C ALA A 95 -11.65 4.74 1.26
N LEU A 96 -10.48 4.77 1.90
CA LEU A 96 -10.34 5.23 3.29
C LEU A 96 -9.82 6.66 3.42
N ALA A 97 -9.44 7.34 2.32
CA ALA A 97 -8.88 8.70 2.34
C ALA A 97 -9.68 9.69 3.22
N PRO A 98 -11.03 9.74 3.16
CA PRO A 98 -11.81 10.67 3.97
C PRO A 98 -11.75 10.43 5.49
N TYR A 99 -11.28 9.25 5.91
CA TYR A 99 -11.34 8.79 7.30
C TYR A 99 -9.95 8.59 7.94
N LEU A 100 -8.86 8.80 7.18
CA LEU A 100 -7.49 8.51 7.67
C LEU A 100 -7.09 9.33 8.91
N ASP A 101 -7.66 10.53 9.05
CA ASP A 101 -7.42 11.36 10.23
C ASP A 101 -7.92 10.71 11.52
N ASP A 102 -8.99 9.91 11.44
CA ASP A 102 -9.54 9.16 12.58
C ASP A 102 -9.03 7.72 12.62
N TYR A 103 -8.64 7.13 11.48
CA TYR A 103 -8.37 5.70 11.37
C TYR A 103 -6.90 5.32 11.56
N LEU A 104 -5.98 6.28 11.46
CA LEU A 104 -4.55 6.01 11.67
C LEU A 104 -4.07 6.39 13.08
N VAL A 105 -3.09 5.68 13.60
CA VAL A 105 -2.32 6.03 14.81
C VAL A 105 -1.22 7.04 14.48
N ASP A 106 -0.54 6.81 13.35
CA ASP A 106 0.49 7.69 12.77
C ASP A 106 0.22 7.87 11.26
N ASP A 107 1.24 8.07 10.44
CA ASP A 107 1.07 8.28 9.00
C ASP A 107 0.63 7.04 8.23
N CYS A 108 0.73 5.82 8.78
CA CYS A 108 0.44 4.61 8.03
C CYS A 108 -0.10 3.41 8.81
N HIS A 109 0.01 3.40 10.14
CA HIS A 109 -0.52 2.33 10.97
C HIS A 109 -1.98 2.62 11.33
N PHE A 110 -2.90 1.73 10.95
CA PHE A 110 -4.29 1.81 11.37
C PHE A 110 -4.46 1.54 12.87
N ASN A 111 -5.38 2.27 13.52
CA ASN A 111 -5.94 1.90 14.82
C ASN A 111 -7.02 0.81 14.67
N ASP A 112 -7.64 0.39 15.77
CA ASP A 112 -8.65 -0.68 15.76
C ASP A 112 -9.81 -0.39 14.79
N GLN A 113 -10.32 0.85 14.77
CA GLN A 113 -11.39 1.26 13.87
C GLN A 113 -10.94 1.23 12.40
N GLY A 114 -9.72 1.70 12.12
CA GLY A 114 -9.13 1.66 10.78
C GLY A 114 -8.91 0.23 10.29
N GLN A 115 -8.46 -0.67 11.16
CA GLN A 115 -8.29 -2.09 10.82
C GLN A 115 -9.63 -2.76 10.55
N GLN A 116 -10.67 -2.46 11.33
CA GLN A 116 -12.03 -2.96 11.09
C GLN A 116 -12.57 -2.47 9.74
N ALA A 117 -12.43 -1.18 9.44
CA ALA A 117 -12.87 -0.61 8.17
C ALA A 117 -12.11 -1.21 6.98
N ARG A 118 -10.79 -1.38 7.10
CA ARG A 118 -9.98 -2.05 6.07
C ARG A 118 -10.38 -3.51 5.89
N ALA A 119 -10.62 -4.25 6.97
CA ALA A 119 -11.04 -5.65 6.90
C ALA A 119 -12.41 -5.80 6.23
N ALA A 120 -13.37 -4.92 6.56
CA ALA A 120 -14.68 -4.88 5.90
C ALA A 120 -14.54 -4.62 4.39
N LEU A 121 -13.69 -3.66 4.01
CA LEU A 121 -13.45 -3.37 2.59
C LEU A 121 -12.85 -4.57 1.85
N VAL A 122 -11.87 -5.26 2.44
CA VAL A 122 -11.30 -6.48 1.86
C VAL A 122 -12.36 -7.57 1.74
N PHE A 123 -13.17 -7.78 2.78
CA PHE A 123 -14.25 -8.77 2.79
C PHE A 123 -15.26 -8.51 1.66
N ASP A 124 -15.70 -7.25 1.50
CA ASP A 124 -16.66 -6.87 0.45
C ASP A 124 -16.11 -7.16 -0.95
N HIS A 125 -14.82 -6.91 -1.17
CA HIS A 125 -14.15 -7.24 -2.44
C HIS A 125 -14.05 -8.76 -2.66
N ILE A 126 -13.75 -9.53 -1.62
CA ILE A 126 -13.71 -10.99 -1.72
C ILE A 126 -15.09 -11.55 -2.06
N GLU A 127 -16.14 -11.13 -1.36
CA GLU A 127 -17.52 -11.63 -1.58
C GLU A 127 -18.09 -11.25 -2.95
N ARG A 128 -17.72 -10.07 -3.45
CA ARG A 128 -18.23 -9.54 -4.73
C ARG A 128 -17.43 -10.04 -5.93
N ASP A 129 -16.11 -10.03 -5.83
CA ASP A 129 -15.22 -10.10 -7.00
C ASP A 129 -14.54 -11.47 -7.15
N LEU A 130 -14.44 -12.28 -6.09
CA LEU A 130 -13.87 -13.63 -6.20
C LEU A 130 -14.94 -14.70 -6.45
N PRO A 131 -14.63 -15.75 -7.24
CA PRO A 131 -15.55 -16.85 -7.46
C PRO A 131 -15.91 -17.53 -6.14
N LYS A 132 -17.20 -17.69 -5.87
CA LYS A 132 -17.67 -18.51 -4.75
C LYS A 132 -17.28 -19.95 -5.03
N GLN A 133 -16.46 -20.55 -4.16
CA GLN A 133 -16.18 -21.98 -4.26
C GLN A 133 -17.49 -22.73 -4.07
N SER A 134 -17.95 -23.42 -5.11
CA SER A 134 -19.05 -24.37 -5.00
C SER A 134 -18.62 -25.46 -4.05
N VAL A 135 -19.20 -25.51 -2.85
CA VAL A 135 -19.07 -26.65 -1.96
C VAL A 135 -19.89 -27.77 -2.59
N ASN A 136 -19.20 -28.70 -3.26
CA ASN A 136 -19.79 -29.97 -3.72
C ASN A 136 -19.93 -30.94 -2.55
#